data_AF-A0A240E621-F1
#
_entry.id   AF-A0A240E621-F1
#
_cell.length_a   1.000
_cell.length_b   1.000
_cell.length_c   1.000
_cell.angle_alpha   90.00
_cell.angle_beta   90.00
_cell.angle_gamma   90.00
#
_symmetry.space_group_name_H-M   'P 1'
#
loop_
_entity.id
_entity.type
_entity.pdbx_description
1 polymer ?
#
loop_
_entity_poly.entity_id
_entity_poly.type
_entity_poly.pdbx_seq_one_letter_code
_entity_poly.pdbx_strand_id
1 'polypeptide(L)'
;MIVEKIKQASMVDLISIITPIILIIGLMNKIGIYTSNEINSSWILSFFSPIEFMISDLEVYIYYAIAIFYLEKVIFTTDRSFMVEFLNANLMLISSFGGLSLLYFFQEKSISTIFNTYLYIALSLNGIGILFLSKKFGKIIGLILILIVPYKLGVAHAHKLSTKSLPIVEITDSHQWFLLDKYSDNVILINKSDKENRFKFIDIKDIDSVKQVF
;
A
#
# COMPACT_ATOMS: atom_id res chain seq x y z
N MET A 1 -3.17 -23.18 12.18
CA MET A 1 -2.23 -23.82 11.23
C MET A 1 -1.23 -22.85 10.60
N ILE A 2 -1.60 -21.70 10.01
CA ILE A 2 -0.59 -20.75 9.46
C ILE A 2 0.22 -20.13 10.60
N VAL A 3 -0.45 -19.70 11.67
CA VAL A 3 0.21 -19.15 12.87
C VAL A 3 1.12 -20.17 13.53
N GLU A 4 0.72 -21.45 13.54
CA GLU A 4 1.54 -22.54 14.08
C GLU A 4 2.76 -22.82 13.21
N LYS A 5 2.61 -22.80 11.88
CA LYS A 5 3.74 -22.90 10.95
C LYS A 5 4.71 -21.73 11.10
N ILE A 6 4.22 -20.52 11.33
CA ILE A 6 5.06 -19.35 11.63
C ILE A 6 5.80 -19.54 12.95
N LYS A 7 5.12 -20.06 14.00
CA LYS A 7 5.74 -20.35 15.31
C LYS A 7 6.80 -21.45 15.24
N GLN A 8 6.65 -22.40 14.31
CA GLN A 8 7.57 -23.51 14.10
C GLN A 8 8.70 -23.20 13.13
N ALA A 9 8.57 -22.13 12.32
CA ALA A 9 9.59 -21.71 11.38
C ALA A 9 10.80 -21.14 12.11
N SER A 10 12.01 -21.41 11.58
CA SER A 10 13.21 -20.78 12.13
C SER A 10 13.19 -19.28 11.84
N MET A 11 13.93 -18.51 12.63
CA MET A 11 14.09 -17.07 12.38
C MET A 11 14.63 -16.80 10.96
N VAL A 12 15.51 -17.67 10.46
CA VAL A 12 16.09 -17.58 9.11
C VAL A 12 15.00 -17.78 8.04
N ASP A 13 14.11 -18.76 8.21
CA ASP A 13 13.01 -19.00 7.27
C ASP A 13 12.03 -17.84 7.24
N LEU A 14 11.70 -17.29 8.42
CA LEU A 14 10.82 -16.13 8.53
C LEU A 14 11.41 -14.90 7.84
N ILE A 15 12.69 -14.60 8.06
CA ILE A 15 13.38 -13.50 7.38
C ILE A 15 13.39 -13.72 5.86
N SER A 16 13.66 -14.96 5.43
CA SER A 16 13.73 -15.30 4.00
C SER A 16 12.39 -15.17 3.27
N ILE A 17 11.26 -15.29 3.98
CA ILE A 17 9.91 -15.14 3.40
C ILE A 17 9.41 -13.69 3.54
N ILE A 18 9.56 -13.10 4.72
CA ILE A 18 8.99 -11.78 5.04
C ILE A 18 9.71 -10.67 4.26
N THR A 19 11.03 -10.72 4.14
CA THR A 19 11.80 -9.66 3.48
C THR A 19 11.41 -9.47 2.01
N PRO A 20 11.35 -10.52 1.17
CA PRO A 20 10.87 -10.38 -0.21
C PRO A 20 9.42 -9.86 -0.30
N ILE A 21 8.54 -10.29 0.61
CA ILE A 21 7.14 -9.82 0.63
C ILE A 21 7.08 -8.31 0.91
N ILE A 22 7.78 -7.84 1.93
CA ILE A 22 7.86 -6.42 2.29
C ILE A 22 8.42 -5.61 1.12
N LEU A 23 9.50 -6.08 0.49
CA LEU A 23 10.13 -5.42 -0.64
C LEU A 23 9.20 -5.32 -1.85
N ILE A 24 8.53 -6.41 -2.22
CA ILE A 24 7.57 -6.41 -3.34
C ILE A 24 6.41 -5.45 -3.05
N ILE A 25 5.90 -5.45 -1.81
CA ILE A 25 4.80 -4.57 -1.39
C ILE A 25 5.20 -3.11 -1.55
N GLY A 26 6.34 -2.70 -0.98
CA GLY A 26 6.72 -1.30 -1.03
C GLY A 26 7.28 -0.87 -2.40
N LEU A 27 7.86 -1.79 -3.18
CA LEU A 27 8.13 -1.56 -4.61
C LEU A 27 6.83 -1.23 -5.36
N MET A 28 5.77 -2.03 -5.18
CA MET A 28 4.50 -1.77 -5.84
C MET A 28 3.85 -0.46 -5.38
N ASN A 29 4.02 -0.10 -4.10
CA ASN A 29 3.57 1.18 -3.57
C ASN A 29 4.30 2.35 -4.23
N LYS A 30 5.64 2.31 -4.29
CA LYS A 30 6.47 3.32 -4.95
C LYS A 30 6.16 3.40 -6.45
N ILE A 31 5.96 2.27 -7.13
CA ILE A 31 5.47 2.25 -8.53
C ILE A 31 4.18 3.06 -8.62
N GLY A 32 3.19 2.79 -7.77
CA GLY A 32 1.94 3.54 -7.73
C GLY A 32 2.11 5.05 -7.54
N ILE A 33 3.05 5.48 -6.69
CA ILE A 33 3.34 6.91 -6.46
C ILE A 33 3.94 7.54 -7.72
N TYR A 34 5.04 6.97 -8.22
CA TYR A 34 5.89 7.60 -9.24
C TYR A 34 5.36 7.41 -10.67
N THR A 35 4.50 6.42 -10.94
CA THR A 35 3.80 6.27 -12.24
C THR A 35 2.42 6.93 -12.26
N SER A 36 1.98 7.54 -11.15
CA SER A 36 0.71 8.27 -11.12
C SER A 36 0.75 9.46 -12.09
N ASN A 37 -0.42 9.89 -12.58
CA ASN A 37 -0.52 11.08 -13.42
C ASN A 37 -0.03 12.36 -12.71
N GLU A 38 -0.08 12.38 -11.38
CA GLU A 38 0.26 13.53 -10.54
C GLU A 38 1.77 13.76 -10.43
N ILE A 39 2.54 12.68 -10.41
CA ILE A 39 4.01 12.73 -10.31
C ILE A 39 4.65 12.51 -11.68
N ASN A 40 4.21 11.48 -12.40
CA ASN A 40 4.66 11.09 -13.74
C ASN A 40 6.19 11.07 -13.88
N SER A 41 6.87 10.31 -13.02
CA SER A 41 8.34 10.21 -13.00
C SER A 41 8.81 8.83 -12.56
N SER A 42 8.45 7.83 -13.37
CA SER A 42 8.83 6.42 -13.18
C SER A 42 10.34 6.21 -13.16
N TRP A 43 11.11 7.06 -13.83
CA TRP A 43 12.57 7.00 -13.89
C TRP A 43 13.23 7.16 -12.50
N ILE A 44 12.57 7.84 -11.54
CA ILE A 44 13.06 8.01 -10.16
C ILE A 44 13.19 6.66 -9.45
N LEU A 45 12.38 5.66 -9.84
CA LEU A 45 12.42 4.31 -9.27
C LEU A 45 13.79 3.64 -9.37
N SER A 46 14.60 4.03 -10.36
CA SER A 46 15.94 3.48 -10.57
C SER A 46 16.98 3.91 -9.51
N PHE A 47 16.71 4.97 -8.75
CA PHE A 47 17.61 5.48 -7.71
C PHE A 47 17.36 4.86 -6.34
N PHE A 48 16.21 4.23 -6.14
CA PHE A 48 15.87 3.64 -4.85
C PHE A 48 16.63 2.33 -4.62
N SER A 49 17.19 2.22 -3.42
CA SER A 49 17.77 1.01 -2.88
C SER A 49 16.67 0.02 -2.40
N PRO A 50 16.99 -1.27 -2.27
CA PRO A 50 16.08 -2.25 -1.69
C PRO A 50 15.50 -1.85 -0.33
N ILE A 51 16.28 -1.19 0.52
CA ILE A 51 15.85 -0.75 1.85
C ILE A 51 14.78 0.34 1.74
N GLU A 52 14.89 1.25 0.79
CA GLU A 52 13.93 2.33 0.59
C GLU A 52 12.60 1.80 0.02
N PHE A 53 12.63 0.67 -0.71
CA PHE A 53 11.42 -0.05 -1.08
C PHE A 53 10.78 -0.79 0.09
N MET A 54 11.47 -1.04 1.20
CA MET A 54 10.85 -1.69 2.37
C MET A 54 10.04 -0.71 3.23
N ILE A 55 10.27 0.60 3.08
CA ILE A 55 9.52 1.65 3.77
C ILE A 55 8.22 1.89 2.99
N SER A 56 7.22 1.05 3.25
CA SER A 56 5.87 1.17 2.69
C SER A 56 4.89 1.76 3.71
N ASP A 57 3.75 2.23 3.23
CA ASP A 57 2.63 2.66 4.06
C ASP A 57 2.14 1.53 4.98
N LEU A 58 2.06 1.82 6.28
CA LEU A 58 1.60 0.91 7.31
C LEU A 58 0.17 0.40 7.04
N GLU A 59 -0.66 1.22 6.38
CA GLU A 59 -2.02 0.85 5.98
C GLU A 59 -2.06 -0.44 5.15
N VAL A 60 -1.09 -0.63 4.24
CA VAL A 60 -1.03 -1.83 3.39
C VAL A 60 -0.89 -3.09 4.24
N TYR A 61 0.03 -3.07 5.20
CA TYR A 61 0.30 -4.21 6.07
C TYR A 61 -0.89 -4.53 6.97
N ILE A 62 -1.64 -3.50 7.40
CA ILE A 62 -2.88 -3.69 8.16
C ILE A 62 -3.92 -4.43 7.33
N TYR A 63 -4.14 -4.06 6.06
CA TYR A 63 -5.11 -4.76 5.20
C TYR A 63 -4.77 -6.24 5.00
N TYR A 64 -3.50 -6.56 4.77
CA TYR A 64 -3.05 -7.95 4.67
C TYR A 64 -3.14 -8.70 6.00
N ALA A 65 -2.77 -8.07 7.11
CA ALA A 65 -2.89 -8.68 8.43
C ALA A 65 -4.35 -9.03 8.74
N ILE A 66 -5.29 -8.11 8.51
CA ILE A 66 -6.73 -8.34 8.68
C ILE A 66 -7.17 -9.53 7.81
N ALA A 67 -6.81 -9.55 6.53
CA ALA A 67 -7.15 -10.65 5.63
C ALA A 67 -6.61 -12.00 6.11
N ILE A 68 -5.34 -12.06 6.55
CA ILE A 68 -4.70 -13.29 7.05
C ILE A 68 -5.36 -13.77 8.35
N PHE A 69 -5.56 -12.88 9.33
CA PHE A 69 -6.21 -13.24 10.60
C PHE A 69 -7.62 -13.75 10.37
N TYR A 70 -8.33 -13.12 9.44
CA TYR A 70 -9.69 -13.50 9.10
C TYR A 70 -9.73 -14.88 8.42
N LEU A 71 -8.82 -15.14 7.46
CA LEU A 71 -8.69 -16.45 6.82
C LEU A 71 -8.31 -17.55 7.83
N GLU A 72 -7.39 -17.29 8.76
CA GLU A 72 -7.03 -18.24 9.83
C GLU A 72 -8.24 -18.64 10.68
N LYS A 73 -9.07 -17.66 11.09
CA LYS A 73 -10.23 -17.91 11.95
C LYS A 73 -11.44 -18.54 11.25
N VAL A 74 -11.63 -18.28 9.96
CA VAL A 74 -12.82 -18.76 9.24
C VAL A 74 -12.53 -20.07 8.51
N ILE A 75 -11.33 -20.25 7.98
CA ILE A 75 -11.02 -21.37 7.09
C ILE A 75 -10.23 -22.47 7.78
N PHE A 76 -9.26 -22.13 8.63
CA PHE A 76 -8.28 -23.10 9.12
C PHE A 76 -8.63 -23.72 10.48
N THR A 77 -9.71 -23.26 11.13
CA THR A 77 -10.19 -23.79 12.41
C THR A 77 -11.48 -24.61 12.27
N THR A 78 -11.95 -24.83 11.05
CA THR A 78 -13.21 -25.53 10.76
C THR A 78 -12.97 -26.83 9.99
N ASP A 79 -13.74 -27.88 10.28
CA ASP A 79 -13.67 -29.15 9.56
C ASP A 79 -14.31 -29.13 8.16
N ARG A 80 -14.83 -27.97 7.74
CA ARG A 80 -15.49 -27.81 6.44
C ARG A 80 -14.48 -27.61 5.31
N SER A 81 -14.93 -27.83 4.07
CA SER A 81 -14.08 -27.64 2.90
C SER A 81 -13.67 -26.17 2.75
N PHE A 82 -12.40 -25.93 2.37
CA PHE A 82 -11.85 -24.59 2.20
C PHE A 82 -12.74 -23.70 1.33
N MET A 83 -13.29 -24.24 0.23
CA MET A 83 -14.13 -23.49 -0.70
C MET A 83 -15.40 -22.95 -0.04
N VAL A 84 -16.05 -23.74 0.81
CA VAL A 84 -17.26 -23.32 1.54
C VAL A 84 -16.92 -22.21 2.52
N GLU A 85 -15.83 -22.35 3.26
CA GLU A 85 -15.42 -21.32 4.23
C GLU A 85 -14.90 -20.06 3.57
N PHE A 86 -14.26 -20.18 2.41
CA PHE A 86 -13.88 -19.02 1.60
C PHE A 86 -15.11 -18.25 1.08
N LEU A 87 -16.18 -18.97 0.69
CA LEU A 87 -17.46 -18.34 0.34
C LEU A 87 -18.09 -17.65 1.56
N ASN A 88 -18.14 -18.32 2.71
CA ASN A 88 -18.66 -17.75 3.96
C ASN A 88 -17.88 -16.51 4.38
N ALA A 89 -16.55 -16.55 4.24
CA ALA A 89 -15.66 -15.43 4.53
C ALA A 89 -16.04 -14.20 3.71
N ASN A 90 -16.29 -14.37 2.41
CA ASN A 90 -16.73 -13.30 1.52
C ASN A 90 -18.15 -12.80 1.88
N LEU A 91 -19.08 -13.70 2.20
CA LEU A 91 -20.44 -13.31 2.62
C LEU A 91 -20.42 -12.47 3.90
N MET A 92 -19.68 -12.91 4.91
CA MET A 92 -19.51 -12.15 6.15
C MET A 92 -18.83 -10.79 5.91
N LEU A 93 -17.84 -10.73 5.02
CA LEU A 93 -17.19 -9.47 4.65
C LEU A 93 -18.22 -8.51 4.00
N ILE A 94 -19.02 -8.99 3.05
CA ILE A 94 -20.12 -8.24 2.42
C ILE A 94 -21.14 -7.78 3.47
N SER A 95 -21.55 -8.67 4.38
CA SER A 95 -22.49 -8.32 5.45
C SER A 95 -21.93 -7.25 6.39
N SER A 96 -20.64 -7.33 6.75
CA SER A 96 -19.98 -6.33 7.58
C SER A 96 -19.94 -4.96 6.90
N PHE A 97 -19.69 -4.93 5.59
CA PHE A 97 -19.74 -3.70 4.80
C PHE A 97 -21.14 -3.13 4.69
N GLY A 98 -22.16 -3.98 4.47
CA GLY A 98 -23.56 -3.56 4.48
C GLY A 98 -23.95 -2.92 5.81
N GLY A 99 -23.57 -3.54 6.93
CA GLY A 99 -23.80 -2.99 8.27
C GLY A 99 -23.11 -1.65 8.51
N LEU A 100 -21.81 -1.55 8.18
CA LEU A 100 -21.06 -0.29 8.32
C LEU A 100 -21.60 0.82 7.40
N SER A 101 -22.01 0.48 6.18
CA SER A 101 -22.60 1.42 5.23
C SER A 101 -23.92 1.96 5.74
N LEU A 102 -24.79 1.11 6.30
CA LEU A 102 -26.04 1.54 6.93
C LEU A 102 -25.77 2.47 8.12
N LEU A 103 -24.81 2.15 8.98
CA LEU A 103 -24.44 3.03 10.10
C LEU A 103 -23.95 4.40 9.64
N TYR A 104 -23.14 4.47 8.59
CA TYR A 104 -22.65 5.74 8.05
C TYR A 104 -23.74 6.53 7.34
N PHE A 105 -24.66 5.83 6.66
CA PHE A 105 -25.86 6.43 6.10
C PHE A 105 -26.71 7.11 7.18
N PHE A 106 -26.95 6.43 8.31
CA PHE A 106 -27.68 7.02 9.45
C PHE A 106 -26.93 8.17 10.15
N GLN A 107 -25.60 8.25 10.00
CA GLN A 107 -24.78 9.32 10.56
C GLN A 107 -24.48 10.45 9.55
N GLU A 108 -25.05 10.41 8.34
CA GLU A 108 -24.78 11.35 7.26
C GLU A 108 -23.29 11.51 6.92
N LYS A 109 -22.50 10.44 7.12
CA LYS A 109 -21.06 10.42 6.85
C LYS A 109 -20.76 9.88 5.46
N SER A 110 -19.67 10.37 4.86
CA SER A 110 -19.20 9.89 3.55
C SER A 110 -18.85 8.40 3.61
N ILE A 111 -19.48 7.61 2.74
CA ILE A 111 -19.28 6.17 2.60
C ILE A 111 -17.99 5.86 1.82
N SER A 112 -17.44 6.83 1.09
CA SER A 112 -16.30 6.65 0.17
C SER A 112 -15.06 6.07 0.88
N THR A 113 -14.76 6.53 2.09
CA THR A 113 -13.61 6.03 2.86
C THR A 113 -13.78 4.56 3.25
N ILE A 114 -14.96 4.17 3.73
CA ILE A 114 -15.23 2.77 4.10
C ILE A 114 -15.17 1.88 2.86
N PHE A 115 -15.71 2.35 1.74
CA PHE A 115 -15.72 1.58 0.50
C PHE A 115 -14.30 1.22 0.06
N ASN A 116 -13.36 2.18 0.10
CA ASN A 116 -11.97 1.91 -0.25
C ASN A 116 -11.30 0.92 0.72
N THR A 117 -11.49 1.10 2.03
CA THR A 117 -10.98 0.18 3.05
C THR A 117 -11.53 -1.24 2.85
N TYR A 118 -12.84 -1.37 2.62
CA TYR A 118 -13.49 -2.63 2.32
C TYR A 118 -12.91 -3.28 1.07
N LEU A 119 -12.79 -2.51 -0.01
CA LEU A 119 -12.26 -2.99 -1.28
C LEU A 119 -10.84 -3.55 -1.11
N TYR A 120 -9.96 -2.86 -0.38
CA TYR A 120 -8.60 -3.34 -0.14
C TYR A 120 -8.53 -4.60 0.71
N ILE A 121 -9.39 -4.73 1.74
CA ILE A 121 -9.51 -5.97 2.52
C ILE A 121 -10.06 -7.10 1.65
N ALA A 122 -11.08 -6.84 0.84
CA ALA A 122 -11.68 -7.82 -0.06
C ALA A 122 -10.69 -8.32 -1.12
N LEU A 123 -9.92 -7.41 -1.74
CA LEU A 123 -8.87 -7.76 -2.70
C LEU A 123 -7.77 -8.58 -2.04
N SER A 124 -7.36 -8.22 -0.82
CA SER A 124 -6.36 -8.96 -0.04
C SER A 124 -6.85 -10.37 0.30
N LEU A 125 -8.06 -10.48 0.83
CA LEU A 125 -8.67 -11.76 1.21
C LEU A 125 -8.86 -12.67 0.00
N ASN A 126 -9.40 -12.13 -1.10
CA ASN A 126 -9.61 -12.91 -2.32
C ASN A 126 -8.29 -13.28 -2.99
N GLY A 127 -7.32 -12.37 -3.02
CA GLY A 127 -5.99 -12.64 -3.55
C GLY A 127 -5.31 -13.79 -2.82
N ILE A 128 -5.30 -13.76 -1.48
CA ILE A 128 -4.71 -14.82 -0.65
C ILE A 128 -5.52 -16.13 -0.79
N GLY A 129 -6.85 -16.08 -0.72
CA GLY A 129 -7.69 -17.28 -0.85
C GLY A 129 -7.54 -17.96 -2.22
N ILE A 130 -7.50 -17.20 -3.30
CA ILE A 130 -7.27 -17.71 -4.66
C ILE A 130 -5.88 -18.34 -4.80
N LEU A 131 -4.84 -17.78 -4.15
CA LEU A 131 -3.50 -18.39 -4.14
C LEU A 131 -3.49 -19.80 -3.56
N PHE A 132 -4.32 -20.05 -2.55
CA PHE A 132 -4.46 -21.36 -1.92
C PHE A 132 -5.37 -22.30 -2.72
N LEU A 133 -6.48 -21.80 -3.27
CA LEU A 133 -7.50 -22.61 -3.96
C LEU A 133 -7.14 -22.98 -5.40
N SER A 134 -6.45 -22.09 -6.10
CA SER A 134 -6.32 -22.20 -7.55
C SER A 134 -5.02 -22.86 -7.99
N LYS A 135 -5.09 -23.53 -9.14
CA LYS A 135 -3.92 -24.04 -9.85
C LYS A 135 -3.43 -23.03 -10.89
N LYS A 136 -2.11 -23.02 -11.14
CA LYS A 136 -1.43 -22.27 -12.22
C LYS A 136 -1.97 -20.84 -12.39
N PHE A 137 -2.80 -20.60 -13.40
CA PHE A 137 -3.32 -19.29 -13.80
C PHE A 137 -4.06 -18.57 -12.68
N GLY A 138 -4.86 -19.27 -11.87
CA GLY A 138 -5.54 -18.61 -10.76
C GLY A 138 -4.57 -18.07 -9.70
N LYS A 139 -3.40 -18.69 -9.50
CA LYS A 139 -2.37 -18.12 -8.62
C LYS A 139 -1.84 -16.78 -9.13
N ILE A 140 -1.73 -16.62 -10.44
CA ILE A 140 -1.33 -15.35 -11.06
C ILE A 140 -2.39 -14.27 -10.76
N ILE A 141 -3.67 -14.61 -10.93
CA ILE A 141 -4.77 -13.70 -10.56
C ILE A 141 -4.69 -13.33 -9.07
N GLY A 142 -4.47 -14.31 -8.19
CA GLY A 142 -4.31 -14.07 -6.76
C GLY A 142 -3.16 -13.11 -6.44
N LEU A 143 -1.99 -13.29 -7.09
CA LEU A 143 -0.87 -12.36 -6.97
C LEU A 143 -1.25 -10.95 -7.45
N ILE A 144 -1.89 -10.81 -8.59
CA ILE A 144 -2.31 -9.50 -9.12
C ILE A 144 -3.25 -8.78 -8.14
N LEU A 145 -4.21 -9.49 -7.55
CA LEU A 145 -5.13 -8.93 -6.56
C LEU A 145 -4.42 -8.49 -5.27
N ILE A 146 -3.36 -9.17 -4.87
CA ILE A 146 -2.52 -8.73 -3.75
C ILE A 146 -1.78 -7.46 -4.15
N LEU A 147 -1.06 -7.47 -5.28
CA LEU A 147 -0.18 -6.37 -5.70
C LEU A 147 -0.91 -5.09 -6.10
N ILE A 148 -2.18 -5.17 -6.50
CA ILE A 148 -2.97 -3.98 -6.86
C ILE A 148 -3.26 -3.09 -5.64
N VAL A 149 -3.30 -3.66 -4.43
CA VAL A 149 -3.58 -2.93 -3.18
C VAL A 149 -2.49 -1.88 -2.90
N PRO A 150 -1.19 -2.24 -2.74
CA PRO A 150 -0.12 -1.27 -2.52
C PRO A 150 0.00 -0.29 -3.68
N TYR A 151 -0.18 -0.75 -4.92
CA TYR A 151 -0.19 0.12 -6.09
C TYR A 151 -1.25 1.22 -5.99
N LYS A 152 -2.51 0.85 -5.70
CA LYS A 152 -3.61 1.83 -5.58
C LYS A 152 -3.42 2.77 -4.40
N LEU A 153 -2.86 2.28 -3.28
CA LEU A 153 -2.49 3.12 -2.16
C LEU A 153 -1.38 4.11 -2.53
N GLY A 154 -0.39 3.68 -3.31
CA GLY A 154 0.63 4.57 -3.87
C GLY A 154 0.05 5.67 -4.75
N VAL A 155 -0.88 5.32 -5.64
CA VAL A 155 -1.60 6.31 -6.49
C VAL A 155 -2.42 7.28 -5.63
N ALA A 156 -3.12 6.77 -4.61
CA ALA A 156 -3.90 7.61 -3.70
C ALA A 156 -2.99 8.53 -2.87
N HIS A 157 -1.81 8.06 -2.48
CA HIS A 157 -0.79 8.87 -1.83
C HIS A 157 -0.33 10.00 -2.74
N ALA A 158 0.01 9.71 -4.00
CA ALA A 158 0.37 10.74 -4.98
C ALA A 158 -0.73 11.79 -5.20
N HIS A 159 -2.00 11.38 -5.23
CA HIS A 159 -3.12 12.33 -5.31
C HIS A 159 -3.26 13.18 -4.04
N LYS A 160 -2.99 12.64 -2.85
CA LYS A 160 -2.90 13.45 -1.63
C LYS A 160 -1.74 14.44 -1.71
N LEU A 161 -0.60 14.06 -2.30
CA LEU A 161 0.53 14.96 -2.52
C LEU A 161 0.19 16.05 -3.55
N SER A 162 -0.69 15.79 -4.53
CA SER A 162 -1.16 16.80 -5.49
C SER A 162 -2.10 17.82 -4.85
N THR A 163 -2.97 17.37 -3.94
CA THR A 163 -4.06 18.15 -3.35
C THR A 163 -3.74 18.80 -2.01
N LYS A 164 -2.77 18.28 -1.25
CA LYS A 164 -2.26 18.89 -0.01
C LYS A 164 -1.02 19.71 -0.25
N SER A 165 -0.83 20.71 0.60
CA SER A 165 0.36 21.53 0.64
C SER A 165 1.58 20.72 1.10
N LEU A 166 2.39 20.28 0.14
CA LEU A 166 3.69 19.70 0.44
C LEU A 166 4.55 20.71 1.22
N PRO A 167 5.43 20.25 2.14
CA PRO A 167 6.38 21.14 2.79
C PRO A 167 7.23 21.87 1.75
N ILE A 168 7.36 23.18 1.89
CA ILE A 168 8.24 23.99 1.03
C ILE A 168 9.65 23.84 1.57
N VAL A 169 10.59 23.57 0.66
CA VAL A 169 12.02 23.50 0.95
C VAL A 169 12.67 24.72 0.34
N GLU A 170 13.31 25.53 1.18
CA GLU A 170 14.14 26.64 0.73
C GLU A 170 15.55 26.12 0.44
N ILE A 171 15.99 26.38 -0.78
CA ILE A 171 17.35 26.17 -1.23
C ILE A 171 17.83 27.46 -1.90
N THR A 172 19.12 27.57 -2.17
CA THR A 172 19.76 28.75 -2.78
C THR A 172 19.25 29.12 -4.19
N ASP A 173 18.28 28.38 -4.72
CA ASP A 173 17.64 28.59 -6.03
C ASP A 173 16.36 29.45 -5.86
N SER A 174 16.07 30.30 -6.82
CA SER A 174 14.90 31.20 -6.80
C SER A 174 13.55 30.49 -7.01
N HIS A 175 13.58 29.18 -7.29
CA HIS A 175 12.37 28.39 -7.50
C HIS A 175 11.80 27.86 -6.18
N GLN A 176 10.47 27.83 -6.07
CA GLN A 176 9.80 27.19 -4.95
C GLN A 176 9.83 25.67 -5.12
N TRP A 177 10.47 24.97 -4.19
CA TRP A 177 10.58 23.52 -4.20
C TRP A 177 9.73 22.90 -3.10
N PHE A 178 9.15 21.75 -3.39
CA PHE A 178 8.35 20.99 -2.43
C PHE A 178 9.04 19.66 -2.11
N LEU A 179 9.04 19.27 -0.84
CA LEU A 179 9.56 17.98 -0.42
C LEU A 179 8.64 16.87 -0.90
N LEU A 180 9.11 16.04 -1.82
CA LEU A 180 8.37 14.90 -2.34
C LEU A 180 8.63 13.64 -1.51
N ASP A 181 9.90 13.32 -1.29
CA ASP A 181 10.31 12.09 -0.63
C ASP A 181 11.73 12.23 -0.07
N LYS A 182 12.10 11.31 0.83
CA LYS A 182 13.48 11.18 1.32
C LYS A 182 14.05 9.86 0.82
N TYR A 183 15.29 9.90 0.33
CA TYR A 183 16.05 8.71 -0.03
C TYR A 183 17.46 8.84 0.55
N SER A 184 17.81 7.93 1.47
CA SER A 184 19.09 7.95 2.18
C SER A 184 19.38 9.32 2.82
N ASP A 185 20.52 9.94 2.52
CA ASP A 185 20.91 11.28 3.01
C ASP A 185 20.46 12.42 2.10
N ASN A 186 19.67 12.11 1.06
CA ASN A 186 19.16 13.05 0.10
C ASN A 186 17.63 13.19 0.19
N VAL A 187 17.11 14.27 -0.38
CA VAL A 187 15.68 14.47 -0.59
C VAL A 187 15.37 14.66 -2.05
N ILE A 188 14.18 14.21 -2.42
CA ILE A 188 13.59 14.44 -3.73
C ILE A 188 12.70 15.65 -3.61
N LEU A 189 13.03 16.69 -4.36
CA LEU A 189 12.23 17.89 -4.48
C LEU A 189 11.43 17.85 -5.76
N ILE A 190 10.21 18.37 -5.70
CA ILE A 190 9.34 18.57 -6.85
C ILE A 190 8.97 20.05 -6.97
N ASN A 191 9.11 20.61 -8.16
CA ASN A 191 8.52 21.88 -8.56
C ASN A 191 7.40 21.55 -9.54
N LYS A 192 6.15 21.66 -9.07
CA LYS A 192 4.97 21.44 -9.91
C LYS A 192 4.78 22.64 -10.83
N SER A 193 4.55 22.37 -12.10
CA SER A 193 4.28 23.36 -13.14
C SER A 193 3.19 22.83 -14.07
N ASP A 194 2.41 23.72 -14.68
CA ASP A 194 1.27 23.36 -15.55
C ASP A 194 1.67 22.55 -16.79
N LYS A 195 2.96 22.51 -17.14
CA LYS A 195 3.48 21.80 -18.31
C LYS A 195 4.15 20.47 -17.96
N GLU A 196 5.13 20.51 -17.06
CA GLU A 196 5.86 19.32 -16.61
C GLU A 196 6.40 19.53 -15.18
N ASN A 197 6.34 18.47 -14.37
CA ASN A 197 6.95 18.47 -13.05
C ASN A 197 8.48 18.45 -13.18
N ARG A 198 9.16 19.35 -12.47
CA ARG A 198 10.63 19.36 -12.37
C ARG A 198 11.05 18.69 -11.07
N PHE A 199 12.12 17.91 -11.12
CA PHE A 199 12.65 17.18 -9.98
C PHE A 199 14.08 17.58 -9.69
N LYS A 200 14.44 17.64 -8.41
CA LYS A 200 15.81 17.91 -7.98
C LYS A 200 16.15 16.99 -6.82
N PHE A 201 17.34 16.42 -6.87
CA PHE A 201 17.92 15.66 -5.78
C PHE A 201 18.93 16.55 -5.07
N ILE A 202 18.82 16.68 -3.75
CA ILE A 202 19.77 17.46 -2.94
C ILE A 202 20.10 16.68 -1.67
N ASP A 203 21.32 16.84 -1.18
CA ASP A 203 21.68 16.32 0.13
C ASP A 203 20.92 17.11 1.20
N ILE A 204 20.50 16.42 2.27
CA ILE A 204 19.75 17.05 3.38
C ILE A 204 20.54 18.22 4.01
N LYS A 205 21.88 18.15 3.94
CA LYS A 205 22.78 19.19 4.46
C LYS A 205 22.70 20.50 3.67
N ASP A 206 22.22 20.45 2.44
CA ASP A 206 22.09 21.61 1.55
C ASP A 206 20.69 22.26 1.64
N ILE A 207 19.86 21.82 2.59
CA ILE A 207 18.54 22.41 2.87
C ILE A 207 18.70 23.57 3.85
N ASP A 208 18.34 24.78 3.43
CA ASP A 208 18.41 25.97 4.28
C ASP A 208 17.27 25.98 5.32
N SER A 209 16.03 25.67 4.88
CA SER A 209 14.87 25.57 5.77
C SER A 209 13.73 24.72 5.19
N VAL A 210 12.88 24.17 6.07
CA VAL A 210 11.64 23.47 5.69
C VAL A 210 10.45 24.20 6.33
N LYS A 211 9.51 24.68 5.51
CA LYS A 211 8.30 25.38 5.95
C LYS A 211 7.06 24.52 5.70
N GLN A 212 6.27 24.31 6.75
CA GLN A 212 4.99 23.63 6.65
C GLN A 212 3.91 24.66 6.29
N VAL A 213 3.17 24.42 5.21
CA VAL A 213 2.04 25.27 4.81
C VAL A 213 0.79 24.67 5.46
N PHE A 214 0.27 25.32 6.50
CA PHE A 214 -0.94 24.95 7.21
C PHE A 214 -2.21 25.31 6.42
#